data_AF-A0A3P1SIM1-F1
#
_entry.id   AF-A0A3P1SIM1-F1
#
_cell.length_a   1.000
_cell.length_b   1.000
_cell.length_c   1.000
_cell.angle_alpha   90.00
_cell.angle_beta   90.00
_cell.angle_gamma   90.00
#
_symmetry.space_group_name_H-M   'P 1'
#
loop_
_entity.id
_entity.type
_entity.pdbx_description
1 polymer ?
#
loop_
_entity_poly.entity_id
_entity_poly.type
_entity_poly.pdbx_seq_one_letter_code
_entity_poly.pdbx_strand_id
1 'polypeptide(L)'
;MSVKREYRGISQRARSLLSNPEGIDVDFKRESNGIKSRDLVSFANSAQGGAILVGVDEYTSDDGLQRGRIVGCDVDDSARLSLINKATDCYPIVEIELIVENISRKPFFRIEIPSGSKRPYCTQRGEYSIRADARSRALFPEELLAMFMDREGELFLSRFREAVTQLEHRLGVMDHAFGNGMLQLVSHLDELDGQVRRTLNRVDQMTDSAKKRSRNMLQAVRDSQDSIAGLEALLIAQNGNPAGRLEMMRDIRTRLDQLTENLNQTGPDE
;
A
#
# COMPACT_ATOMS: atom_id res chain seq x y z
N MET A 1 17.59 -39.08 22.22
CA MET A 1 18.49 -40.26 22.27
C MET A 1 19.81 -39.84 21.64
N SER A 2 20.94 -40.15 22.28
CA SER A 2 22.26 -39.87 21.69
C SER A 2 22.44 -40.74 20.45
N VAL A 3 22.47 -40.13 19.26
CA VAL A 3 22.71 -40.87 18.02
C VAL A 3 24.14 -41.37 18.06
N LYS A 4 24.29 -42.69 18.05
CA LYS A 4 25.61 -43.33 18.03
C LYS A 4 26.28 -42.97 16.69
N ARG A 5 27.40 -42.25 16.75
CA ARG A 5 28.12 -41.74 15.57
C ARG A 5 29.17 -42.72 15.02
N GLU A 6 29.36 -43.85 15.69
CA GLU A 6 30.36 -44.86 15.34
C GLU A 6 29.80 -46.27 15.55
N TYR A 7 29.89 -47.11 14.51
CA TYR A 7 29.42 -48.49 14.51
C TYR A 7 30.58 -49.44 14.19
N ARG A 8 30.77 -50.45 15.05
CA ARG A 8 31.73 -51.53 14.80
C ARG A 8 31.39 -52.34 13.55
N GLY A 9 30.10 -52.58 13.31
CA GLY A 9 29.55 -53.21 12.10
C GLY A 9 28.72 -52.24 11.27
N ILE A 10 27.91 -52.77 10.35
CA ILE A 10 27.05 -51.98 9.47
C ILE A 10 25.66 -51.84 10.12
N SER A 11 25.23 -50.60 10.39
CA SER A 11 23.90 -50.28 10.91
C SER A 11 22.76 -50.68 9.96
N GLN A 12 21.54 -50.81 10.48
CA GLN A 12 20.37 -51.14 9.65
C GLN A 12 20.11 -50.09 8.55
N ARG A 13 20.26 -48.80 8.88
CA ARG A 13 20.15 -47.70 7.92
C ARG A 13 21.18 -47.83 6.80
N ALA A 14 22.45 -48.06 7.13
CA ALA A 14 23.49 -48.24 6.13
C ALA A 14 23.26 -49.49 5.26
N ARG A 15 22.77 -50.60 5.82
CA ARG A 15 22.40 -51.81 5.03
C ARG A 15 21.29 -51.52 4.02
N SER A 16 20.26 -50.77 4.45
CA SER A 16 19.15 -50.38 3.57
C SER A 16 19.63 -49.50 2.42
N LEU A 17 20.53 -48.56 2.69
CA LEU A 17 21.11 -47.69 1.66
C LEU A 17 21.99 -48.47 0.68
N LEU A 18 22.80 -49.41 1.17
CA LEU A 18 23.66 -50.27 0.33
C LEU A 18 22.86 -51.22 -0.57
N SER A 19 21.65 -51.62 -0.16
CA SER A 19 20.79 -52.48 -0.96
C SER A 19 20.08 -51.74 -2.10
N ASN A 20 20.02 -50.41 -2.05
CA ASN A 20 19.40 -49.58 -3.06
C ASN A 20 20.43 -49.17 -4.13
N PRO A 21 20.00 -48.96 -5.39
CA PRO A 21 20.84 -48.29 -6.40
C PRO A 21 21.06 -46.82 -6.03
N GLU A 22 22.07 -46.18 -6.63
CA GLU A 22 22.18 -44.72 -6.54
C GLU A 22 20.92 -44.05 -7.09
N GLY A 23 20.45 -43.03 -6.39
CA GLY A 23 19.15 -42.43 -6.69
C GLY A 23 18.92 -41.15 -5.92
N ILE A 24 17.66 -40.74 -5.81
CA ILE A 24 17.30 -39.43 -5.24
C ILE A 24 17.76 -39.32 -3.76
N ASP A 25 17.72 -40.42 -3.02
CA ASP A 25 17.96 -40.50 -1.58
C ASP A 25 19.35 -41.01 -1.19
N VAL A 26 20.10 -41.61 -2.11
CA VAL A 26 21.43 -42.17 -1.84
C VAL A 26 22.43 -41.95 -2.98
N ASP A 27 23.67 -41.64 -2.63
CA ASP A 27 24.80 -41.49 -3.56
C ASP A 27 26.02 -42.24 -3.00
N PHE A 28 26.79 -42.90 -3.87
CA PHE A 28 28.01 -43.60 -3.48
C PHE A 28 29.25 -42.84 -3.96
N LYS A 29 30.25 -42.83 -3.10
CA LYS A 29 31.55 -42.23 -3.39
C LYS A 29 32.63 -43.17 -2.88
N ARG A 30 33.64 -43.42 -3.70
CA ARG A 30 34.78 -44.25 -3.30
C ARG A 30 35.62 -43.58 -2.21
N GLU A 31 35.82 -42.27 -2.30
CA GLU A 31 36.70 -41.49 -1.42
C GLU A 31 36.06 -40.17 -0.98
N SER A 32 36.45 -39.67 0.19
CA SER A 32 35.94 -38.41 0.78
C SER A 32 36.23 -37.19 -0.09
N ASN A 33 37.37 -37.19 -0.78
CA ASN A 33 37.75 -36.15 -1.75
C ASN A 33 36.84 -36.12 -2.98
N GLY A 34 36.14 -37.22 -3.27
CA GLY A 34 35.15 -37.30 -4.35
C GLY A 34 33.89 -36.49 -4.08
N ILE A 35 33.64 -36.07 -2.84
CA ILE A 35 32.46 -35.28 -2.48
C ILE A 35 32.66 -33.82 -2.86
N LYS A 36 31.75 -33.31 -3.67
CA LYS A 36 31.68 -31.90 -4.06
C LYS A 36 30.63 -31.19 -3.22
N SER A 37 30.82 -29.88 -2.98
CA SER A 37 29.81 -29.05 -2.32
C SER A 37 28.46 -29.09 -3.05
N ARG A 38 28.49 -29.26 -4.38
CA ARG A 38 27.29 -29.47 -5.20
C ARG A 38 26.46 -30.67 -4.76
N ASP A 39 27.10 -31.76 -4.35
CA ASP A 39 26.42 -32.97 -3.90
C ASP A 39 25.65 -32.69 -2.59
N LEU A 40 26.32 -32.04 -1.64
CA LEU A 40 25.72 -31.62 -0.37
C LEU A 40 24.52 -30.69 -0.58
N VAL A 41 24.70 -29.66 -1.40
CA VAL A 41 23.64 -28.70 -1.75
C VAL A 41 22.46 -29.39 -2.44
N SER A 42 22.72 -30.34 -3.34
CA SER A 42 21.67 -31.05 -4.06
C SER A 42 20.76 -31.84 -3.13
N PHE A 43 21.32 -32.52 -2.13
CA PHE A 43 20.55 -33.22 -1.11
C PHE A 43 19.80 -32.24 -0.21
N ALA A 44 20.46 -31.18 0.28
CA ALA A 44 19.83 -30.17 1.13
C ALA A 44 18.65 -29.46 0.44
N ASN A 45 18.69 -29.28 -0.88
CA ASN A 45 17.60 -28.71 -1.66
C ASN A 45 16.49 -29.70 -2.00
N SER A 46 16.74 -31.00 -1.88
CA SER A 46 15.76 -32.05 -2.17
C SER A 46 14.72 -32.16 -1.06
N ALA A 47 13.49 -32.53 -1.41
CA ALA A 47 12.36 -32.53 -0.48
C ALA A 47 12.55 -33.45 0.74
N GLN A 48 13.32 -34.54 0.60
CA GLN A 48 13.52 -35.52 1.67
C GLN A 48 14.96 -35.51 2.22
N GLY A 49 15.88 -34.72 1.64
CA GLY A 49 17.30 -34.90 1.88
C GLY A 49 17.82 -36.21 1.28
N GLY A 50 18.82 -36.81 1.92
CA GLY A 50 19.36 -38.12 1.56
C GLY A 50 20.65 -38.45 2.30
N ALA A 51 21.40 -39.42 1.79
CA ALA A 51 22.66 -39.84 2.36
C ALA A 51 23.74 -40.08 1.31
N ILE A 52 24.99 -39.77 1.65
CA ILE A 52 26.17 -40.12 0.85
C ILE A 52 26.95 -41.18 1.59
N LEU A 53 27.22 -42.32 0.94
CA LEU A 53 28.11 -43.35 1.48
C LEU A 53 29.49 -43.22 0.85
N VAL A 54 30.50 -42.95 1.68
CA VAL A 54 31.89 -42.75 1.28
C VAL A 54 32.70 -43.98 1.65
N GLY A 55 33.49 -44.52 0.72
CA GLY A 55 34.09 -45.85 0.87
C GLY A 55 33.21 -46.96 0.31
N VAL A 56 32.28 -46.60 -0.58
CA VAL A 56 31.35 -47.52 -1.26
C VAL A 56 31.49 -47.32 -2.77
N ASP A 57 31.54 -48.44 -3.49
CA ASP A 57 31.59 -48.48 -4.95
C ASP A 57 30.30 -49.08 -5.49
N GLU A 58 29.87 -48.66 -6.67
CA GLU A 58 28.70 -49.26 -7.31
C GLU A 58 29.09 -50.54 -8.05
N TYR A 59 28.27 -51.59 -7.93
CA TYR A 59 28.40 -52.80 -8.73
C TYR A 59 27.05 -53.29 -9.21
N THR A 60 27.03 -53.97 -10.35
CA THR A 60 25.84 -54.69 -10.83
C THR A 60 25.90 -56.11 -10.28
N SER A 61 24.86 -56.52 -9.56
CA SER A 61 24.70 -57.89 -9.07
C SER A 61 24.32 -58.83 -10.22
N ASP A 62 24.47 -60.14 -10.02
CA ASP A 62 24.12 -61.16 -11.01
C ASP A 62 22.64 -61.09 -11.43
N ASP A 63 21.78 -60.54 -10.56
CA ASP A 63 20.35 -60.27 -10.83
C ASP A 63 20.11 -59.01 -11.70
N GLY A 64 21.17 -58.35 -12.20
CA GLY A 64 21.09 -57.14 -13.02
C GLY A 64 20.81 -55.84 -12.25
N LEU A 65 20.71 -55.91 -10.92
CA LEU A 65 20.45 -54.75 -10.06
C LEU A 65 21.75 -54.08 -9.59
N GLN A 66 21.80 -52.75 -9.66
CA GLN A 66 22.89 -51.96 -9.08
C GLN A 66 22.77 -51.89 -7.56
N ARG A 67 23.90 -52.09 -6.86
CA ARG A 67 24.00 -52.06 -5.39
C ARG A 67 25.35 -51.47 -4.96
N GLY A 68 25.44 -51.10 -3.68
CA GLY A 68 26.68 -50.61 -3.08
C GLY A 68 27.58 -51.73 -2.55
N ARG A 69 28.87 -51.71 -2.92
CA ARG A 69 29.93 -52.58 -2.38
C ARG A 69 30.86 -51.77 -1.48
N ILE A 70 30.98 -52.17 -0.22
CA ILE A 70 31.90 -51.52 0.72
C ILE A 70 33.34 -51.84 0.32
N VAL A 71 34.06 -50.81 -0.12
CA VAL A 71 35.49 -50.87 -0.41
C VAL A 71 36.32 -50.40 0.78
N GLY A 72 35.76 -49.49 1.58
CA GLY A 72 36.40 -48.81 2.71
C GLY A 72 37.04 -47.49 2.31
N CYS A 73 37.19 -46.57 3.25
CA CYS A 73 37.97 -45.34 3.09
C CYS A 73 38.65 -44.95 4.41
N ASP A 74 39.62 -44.05 4.33
CA ASP A 74 40.23 -43.47 5.53
C ASP A 74 39.22 -42.57 6.24
N VAL A 75 38.93 -42.88 7.50
CA VAL A 75 37.94 -42.19 8.35
C VAL A 75 38.59 -41.34 9.43
N ASP A 76 39.71 -40.71 9.10
CA ASP A 76 40.50 -39.89 10.01
C ASP A 76 39.87 -38.51 10.26
N ASP A 77 40.44 -37.78 11.21
CA ASP A 77 39.98 -36.44 11.56
C ASP A 77 40.14 -35.44 10.40
N SER A 78 41.13 -35.65 9.53
CA SER A 78 41.37 -34.83 8.35
C SER A 78 40.22 -34.96 7.33
N ALA A 79 39.81 -36.19 7.01
CA ALA A 79 38.68 -36.44 6.13
C ALA A 79 37.37 -35.90 6.73
N ARG A 80 37.16 -36.10 8.02
CA ARG A 80 35.99 -35.52 8.74
C ARG A 80 35.98 -34.00 8.65
N LEU A 81 37.10 -33.34 8.94
CA LEU A 81 37.21 -31.89 8.90
C LEU A 81 36.99 -31.35 7.47
N SER A 82 37.55 -32.01 6.46
CA SER A 82 37.34 -31.66 5.05
C SER A 82 35.86 -31.68 4.66
N LEU A 83 35.11 -32.70 5.10
CA LEU A 83 33.66 -32.79 4.85
C LEU A 83 32.86 -31.70 5.56
N ILE A 84 33.20 -31.41 6.82
CA ILE A 84 32.56 -30.33 7.59
C ILE A 84 32.84 -28.97 6.94
N ASN A 85 34.06 -28.72 6.49
CA ASN A 85 34.43 -27.48 5.81
C ASN A 85 33.62 -27.31 4.53
N LYS A 86 33.50 -28.35 3.69
CA LYS A 86 32.68 -28.32 2.46
C LYS A 86 31.22 -27.95 2.73
N ALA A 87 30.65 -28.43 3.83
CA ALA A 87 29.27 -28.13 4.23
C ALA A 87 29.12 -26.70 4.78
N THR A 88 30.14 -26.22 5.51
CA THR A 88 30.20 -24.87 6.09
C THR A 88 30.44 -23.79 5.03
N ASP A 89 31.15 -24.13 3.94
CA ASP A 89 31.38 -23.24 2.80
C ASP A 89 30.13 -23.03 1.92
N CYS A 90 29.06 -23.79 2.15
CA CYS A 90 27.78 -23.60 1.47
C CYS A 90 26.98 -22.46 2.10
N TYR A 91 26.07 -21.88 1.33
CA TYR A 91 25.17 -20.81 1.81
C TYR A 91 23.70 -21.14 1.56
N PRO A 92 22.86 -21.20 2.62
CA PRO A 92 23.22 -21.28 4.04
C PRO A 92 24.10 -22.50 4.35
N ILE A 93 24.69 -22.55 5.55
CA ILE A 93 25.48 -23.72 5.99
C ILE A 93 24.61 -24.97 5.87
N VAL A 94 25.12 -25.99 5.16
CA VAL A 94 24.43 -27.28 5.03
C VAL A 94 24.69 -28.09 6.30
N GLU A 95 23.62 -28.50 6.96
CA GLU A 95 23.72 -29.40 8.12
C GLU A 95 24.01 -30.82 7.64
N ILE A 96 25.03 -31.46 8.22
CA ILE A 96 25.39 -32.84 7.91
C ILE A 96 25.60 -33.64 9.20
N GLU A 97 25.20 -34.91 9.19
CA GLU A 97 25.54 -35.87 10.24
C GLU A 97 26.54 -36.90 9.71
N LEU A 98 27.75 -36.88 10.28
CA LEU A 98 28.84 -37.79 9.92
C LEU A 98 28.88 -38.99 10.85
N ILE A 99 28.64 -40.17 10.28
CA ILE A 99 28.60 -41.44 10.99
C ILE A 99 29.64 -42.38 10.39
N VAL A 100 30.47 -42.98 11.24
CA VAL A 100 31.44 -44.00 10.83
C VAL A 100 30.82 -45.38 10.99
N GLU A 101 30.82 -46.16 9.93
CA GLU A 101 30.23 -47.50 9.89
C GLU A 101 31.34 -48.54 9.67
N ASN A 102 31.12 -49.77 10.15
CA ASN A 102 31.97 -50.94 9.88
C ASN A 102 33.46 -50.80 10.26
N ILE A 103 33.74 -50.13 11.38
CA ILE A 103 35.10 -49.86 11.89
C ILE A 103 35.94 -51.13 12.02
N SER A 104 35.33 -52.27 12.37
CA SER A 104 36.06 -53.51 12.61
C SER A 104 36.61 -54.20 11.36
N ARG A 105 36.27 -53.73 10.14
CA ARG A 105 36.70 -54.38 8.90
C ARG A 105 37.10 -53.40 7.81
N LYS A 106 36.13 -52.69 7.25
CA LYS A 106 36.31 -51.72 6.16
C LYS A 106 35.53 -50.48 6.57
N PRO A 107 36.16 -49.55 7.31
CA PRO A 107 35.49 -48.35 7.76
C PRO A 107 35.05 -47.51 6.56
N PHE A 108 33.89 -46.88 6.67
CA PHE A 108 33.33 -46.03 5.63
C PHE A 108 32.44 -44.96 6.28
N PHE A 109 32.26 -43.81 5.63
CA PHE A 109 31.36 -42.77 6.14
C PHE A 109 29.95 -42.94 5.60
N ARG A 110 28.97 -42.75 6.48
CA ARG A 110 27.60 -42.42 6.11
C ARG A 110 27.35 -40.97 6.50
N ILE A 111 27.11 -40.14 5.49
CA ILE A 111 26.82 -38.71 5.65
C ILE A 111 25.31 -38.55 5.45
N GLU A 112 24.56 -38.30 6.51
CA GLU A 112 23.14 -37.96 6.37
C GLU A 112 23.01 -36.45 6.17
N ILE A 113 22.23 -36.07 5.16
CA ILE A 113 22.00 -34.68 4.76
C ILE A 113 20.48 -34.48 4.75
N PRO A 114 19.89 -33.87 5.80
CA PRO A 114 18.45 -33.65 5.85
C PRO A 114 17.99 -32.66 4.78
N SER A 115 16.69 -32.69 4.46
CA SER A 115 16.08 -31.59 3.69
C SER A 115 16.28 -30.29 4.46
N GLY A 116 16.86 -29.30 3.80
CA GLY A 116 17.18 -28.03 4.43
C GLY A 116 15.93 -27.20 4.73
N SER A 117 15.90 -26.59 5.90
CA SER A 117 14.83 -25.67 6.31
C SER A 117 14.95 -24.29 5.68
N LYS A 118 16.16 -23.91 5.21
CA LYS A 118 16.48 -22.59 4.67
C LYS A 118 16.72 -22.61 3.16
N ARG A 119 16.06 -23.51 2.44
CA ARG A 119 16.14 -23.60 0.98
C ARG A 119 15.80 -22.23 0.34
N PRO A 120 16.42 -21.89 -0.80
CA PRO A 120 17.41 -22.68 -1.53
C PRO A 120 18.85 -22.52 -0.97
N TYR A 121 19.61 -23.62 -0.99
CA TYR A 121 21.04 -23.68 -0.67
C TYR A 121 21.88 -23.56 -1.95
N CYS A 122 23.05 -22.95 -1.87
CA CYS A 122 24.04 -22.90 -2.93
C CYS A 122 25.45 -23.21 -2.43
N THR A 123 26.33 -23.55 -3.36
CA THR A 123 27.77 -23.66 -3.07
C THR A 123 28.36 -22.26 -2.86
N GLN A 124 29.59 -22.18 -2.34
CA GLN A 124 30.34 -20.92 -2.23
C GLN A 124 30.44 -20.14 -3.55
N ARG A 125 30.35 -20.84 -4.70
CA ARG A 125 30.39 -20.24 -6.04
C ARG A 125 29.01 -19.78 -6.55
N GLY A 126 27.96 -19.90 -5.74
CA GLY A 126 26.58 -19.56 -6.13
C GLY A 126 25.92 -20.62 -7.02
N GLU A 127 26.41 -21.86 -7.03
CA GLU A 127 25.76 -22.94 -7.80
C GLU A 127 24.61 -23.54 -7.00
N TYR A 128 23.39 -23.36 -7.51
CA TYR A 128 22.17 -23.98 -6.98
C TYR A 128 21.91 -25.31 -7.67
N SER A 129 21.79 -26.39 -6.90
CA SER A 129 21.55 -27.73 -7.45
C SER A 129 20.52 -28.49 -6.63
N ILE A 130 19.86 -29.46 -7.26
CA ILE A 130 18.87 -30.36 -6.66
C ILE A 130 19.09 -31.78 -7.19
N ARG A 131 18.72 -32.81 -6.41
CA ARG A 131 18.78 -34.21 -6.89
C ARG A 131 17.75 -34.43 -8.00
N ALA A 132 18.18 -35.09 -9.07
CA ALA A 132 17.36 -35.63 -10.13
C ALA A 132 17.88 -37.03 -10.44
N ASP A 133 17.15 -38.04 -9.97
CA ASP A 133 17.58 -39.44 -9.97
C ASP A 133 18.94 -39.60 -9.28
N ALA A 134 19.87 -40.36 -9.87
CA ALA A 134 21.21 -40.57 -9.35
C ALA A 134 22.15 -39.34 -9.49
N ARG A 135 21.69 -38.22 -10.07
CA ARG A 135 22.55 -37.08 -10.41
C ARG A 135 22.10 -35.79 -9.75
N SER A 136 23.07 -34.89 -9.56
CA SER A 136 22.83 -33.52 -9.14
C SER A 136 22.65 -32.64 -10.37
N ARG A 137 21.49 -32.01 -10.55
CA ARG A 137 21.23 -31.06 -11.64
C ARG A 137 21.15 -29.63 -11.11
N ALA A 138 21.35 -28.65 -11.99
CA ALA A 138 21.09 -27.26 -11.64
C ALA A 138 19.59 -27.04 -11.38
N LEU A 139 19.27 -26.16 -10.43
CA LEU A 139 17.91 -25.67 -10.24
C LEU A 139 17.55 -24.70 -11.38
N PHE A 140 16.35 -24.86 -11.94
CA PHE A 140 15.85 -23.91 -12.92
C PHE A 140 15.40 -22.61 -12.23
N PRO A 141 15.41 -21.46 -12.93
CA PRO A 141 15.01 -20.17 -12.36
C PRO A 141 13.64 -20.19 -11.68
N GLU A 142 12.66 -20.88 -12.26
CA GLU A 142 11.29 -20.98 -11.75
C GLU A 142 11.24 -21.77 -10.44
N GLU A 143 12.00 -22.87 -10.35
CA GLU A 143 12.10 -23.68 -9.13
C GLU A 143 12.80 -22.91 -8.02
N LEU A 144 13.85 -22.17 -8.38
CA LEU A 144 14.58 -21.33 -7.44
C LEU A 144 13.69 -20.22 -6.88
N LEU A 145 12.94 -19.54 -7.75
CA LEU A 145 11.98 -18.51 -7.35
C LEU A 145 10.91 -19.09 -6.43
N ALA A 146 10.36 -20.27 -6.75
CA ALA A 146 9.40 -20.95 -5.90
C ALA A 146 9.97 -21.21 -4.49
N MET A 147 11.20 -21.72 -4.38
CA MET A 147 11.85 -21.93 -3.07
C MET A 147 12.06 -20.63 -2.28
N PHE A 148 12.42 -19.53 -2.96
CA PHE A 148 12.53 -18.22 -2.31
C PHE A 148 11.17 -17.72 -1.82
N MET A 149 10.13 -17.88 -2.63
CA MET A 149 8.76 -17.47 -2.28
C MET A 149 8.21 -18.31 -1.13
N ASP A 150 8.49 -19.61 -1.07
CA ASP A 150 8.09 -20.46 0.06
C ASP A 150 8.76 -20.01 1.36
N ARG A 151 10.05 -19.65 1.29
CA ARG A 151 10.81 -19.17 2.45
C ARG A 151 10.33 -17.80 2.94
N GLU A 152 10.09 -16.88 2.02
CA GLU A 152 9.70 -15.50 2.33
C GLU A 152 8.17 -15.31 2.39
N GLY A 153 7.40 -16.34 2.07
CA GLY A 153 5.95 -16.28 1.89
C GLY A 153 5.20 -15.81 3.14
N GLU A 154 5.60 -16.29 4.31
CA GLU A 154 5.03 -15.85 5.59
C GLU A 154 5.33 -14.37 5.88
N LEU A 155 6.56 -13.92 5.62
CA LEU A 155 6.95 -12.52 5.79
C LEU A 155 6.21 -11.62 4.81
N PHE A 156 6.11 -12.06 3.55
CA PHE A 156 5.35 -11.38 2.51
C PHE A 156 3.87 -11.26 2.88
N LEU A 157 3.23 -12.37 3.26
CA LEU A 157 1.82 -12.38 3.67
C LEU A 157 1.58 -11.49 4.90
N SER A 158 2.48 -11.52 5.88
CA SER A 158 2.40 -10.64 7.04
C SER A 158 2.45 -9.16 6.63
N ARG A 159 3.42 -8.77 5.81
CA ARG A 159 3.56 -7.38 5.33
C ARG A 159 2.41 -6.96 4.42
N PHE A 160 1.93 -7.87 3.60
CA PHE A 160 0.78 -7.63 2.73
C PHE A 160 -0.48 -7.39 3.56
N ARG A 161 -0.74 -8.22 4.58
CA ARG A 161 -1.88 -8.02 5.50
C ARG A 161 -1.77 -6.70 6.24
N GLU A 162 -0.58 -6.35 6.71
CA GLU A 162 -0.35 -5.05 7.37
C GLU A 162 -0.66 -3.88 6.43
N ALA A 163 -0.18 -3.94 5.18
CA ALA A 163 -0.44 -2.91 4.18
C ALA A 163 -1.94 -2.78 3.85
N VAL A 164 -2.66 -3.90 3.75
CA VAL A 164 -4.12 -3.91 3.53
C VAL A 164 -4.86 -3.28 4.71
N THR A 165 -4.52 -3.66 5.95
CA THR A 165 -5.12 -3.06 7.16
C THR A 165 -4.90 -1.54 7.21
N GLN A 166 -3.70 -1.07 6.85
CA GLN A 166 -3.41 0.36 6.77
C GLN A 166 -4.24 1.06 5.69
N LEU A 167 -4.46 0.40 4.54
CA LEU A 167 -5.28 0.93 3.46
C LEU A 167 -6.75 1.03 3.89
N GLU A 168 -7.29 -0.01 4.51
CA GLU A 168 -8.66 -0.03 5.04
C GLU A 168 -8.87 1.09 6.07
N HIS A 169 -7.90 1.30 6.97
CA HIS A 169 -7.97 2.38 7.94
C HIS A 169 -7.99 3.76 7.26
N ARG A 170 -7.13 3.98 6.25
CA ARG A 170 -7.12 5.25 5.49
C ARG A 170 -8.42 5.49 4.73
N LEU A 171 -9.00 4.45 4.14
CA LEU A 171 -10.30 4.53 3.47
C LEU A 171 -11.40 4.89 4.47
N GLY A 172 -11.42 4.28 5.65
CA GLY A 172 -12.40 4.61 6.70
C GLY A 172 -12.29 6.07 7.17
N VAL A 173 -11.07 6.59 7.37
CA VAL A 173 -10.86 8.00 7.72
C VAL A 173 -11.33 8.93 6.61
N MET A 174 -11.04 8.59 5.35
CA MET A 174 -11.47 9.39 4.19
C MET A 174 -12.99 9.41 4.07
N ASP A 175 -13.66 8.28 4.27
CA ASP A 175 -15.12 8.17 4.20
C ASP A 175 -15.79 9.02 5.30
N HIS A 176 -15.25 8.99 6.52
CA HIS A 176 -15.70 9.88 7.60
C HIS A 176 -15.47 11.36 7.30
N ALA A 177 -14.31 11.73 6.75
CA ALA A 177 -14.02 13.11 6.37
C ALA A 177 -14.95 13.59 5.25
N PHE A 178 -15.24 12.72 4.27
CA PHE A 178 -16.20 13.00 3.20
C PHE A 178 -17.61 13.18 3.73
N GLY A 179 -18.07 12.29 4.62
CA GLY A 179 -19.38 12.40 5.25
C GLY A 179 -19.55 13.70 6.04
N ASN A 180 -18.55 14.07 6.84
CA ASN A 180 -18.56 15.34 7.59
C ASN A 180 -18.53 16.56 6.66
N GLY A 181 -17.72 16.53 5.59
CA GLY A 181 -17.67 17.60 4.60
C GLY A 181 -19.00 17.78 3.86
N MET A 182 -19.69 16.69 3.53
CA MET A 182 -21.04 16.75 2.93
C MET A 182 -22.08 17.35 3.88
N LEU A 183 -22.04 17.01 5.17
CA LEU A 183 -22.94 17.62 6.16
C LEU A 183 -22.71 19.13 6.31
N GLN A 184 -21.44 19.57 6.31
CA GLN A 184 -21.11 21.00 6.31
C GLN A 184 -21.58 21.69 5.02
N LEU A 185 -21.44 21.05 3.86
CA LEU A 185 -21.96 21.60 2.60
C LEU A 185 -23.48 21.79 2.65
N VAL A 186 -24.21 20.83 3.22
CA VAL A 186 -25.66 20.95 3.38
C VAL A 186 -26.02 22.13 4.28
N SER A 187 -25.31 22.34 5.40
CA SER A 187 -25.59 23.49 6.27
C SER A 187 -25.28 24.82 5.59
N HIS A 188 -24.17 24.89 4.84
CA HIS A 188 -23.81 26.07 4.06
C HIS A 188 -24.84 26.39 2.98
N LEU A 189 -25.40 25.37 2.31
CA LEU A 189 -26.47 25.55 1.32
C LEU A 189 -27.75 26.09 1.96
N ASP A 190 -28.11 25.61 3.16
CA ASP A 190 -29.27 26.10 3.90
C ASP A 190 -29.10 27.56 4.36
N GLU A 191 -27.90 27.92 4.86
CA GLU A 191 -27.57 29.31 5.18
C GLU A 191 -27.63 30.23 3.97
N LEU A 192 -27.12 29.77 2.82
CA LEU A 192 -27.20 30.48 1.54
C LEU A 192 -28.64 30.70 1.11
N ASP A 193 -29.51 29.68 1.16
CA ASP A 193 -30.95 29.84 0.86
C ASP A 193 -31.59 30.90 1.79
N GLY A 194 -31.26 30.84 3.08
CA GLY A 194 -31.71 31.84 4.05
C GLY A 194 -31.21 33.26 3.77
N GLN A 195 -29.97 33.43 3.32
CA GLN A 195 -29.43 34.72 2.89
C GLN A 195 -30.11 35.22 1.61
N VAL A 196 -30.31 34.35 0.62
CA VAL A 196 -31.00 34.69 -0.63
C VAL A 196 -32.43 35.15 -0.35
N ARG A 197 -33.20 34.40 0.46
CA ARG A 197 -34.55 34.79 0.87
C ARG A 197 -34.60 36.15 1.56
N ARG A 198 -33.68 36.43 2.49
CA ARG A 198 -33.61 37.73 3.18
C ARG A 198 -33.29 38.86 2.20
N THR A 199 -32.37 38.61 1.26
CA THR A 199 -31.98 39.59 0.24
C THR A 199 -33.15 39.89 -0.69
N LEU A 200 -33.88 38.86 -1.15
CA LEU A 200 -35.08 39.02 -1.97
C LEU A 200 -36.17 39.81 -1.25
N ASN A 201 -36.44 39.51 0.02
CA ASN A 201 -37.41 40.28 0.82
C ASN A 201 -37.01 41.75 0.95
N ARG A 202 -35.72 42.04 1.12
CA ARG A 202 -35.21 43.42 1.20
C ARG A 202 -35.35 44.16 -0.12
N VAL A 203 -35.07 43.49 -1.25
CA VAL A 203 -35.28 44.04 -2.59
C VAL A 203 -36.76 44.32 -2.83
N ASP A 204 -37.66 43.45 -2.38
CA ASP A 204 -39.10 43.63 -2.52
C ASP A 204 -39.58 44.86 -1.73
N GLN A 205 -39.17 44.98 -0.46
CA GLN A 205 -39.45 46.17 0.37
C GLN A 205 -38.89 47.47 -0.21
N MET A 206 -37.67 47.42 -0.75
CA MET A 206 -37.07 48.58 -1.44
C MET A 206 -37.85 48.96 -2.68
N THR A 207 -38.30 47.97 -3.45
CA THR A 207 -39.11 48.16 -4.66
C THR A 207 -40.45 48.80 -4.33
N ASP A 208 -41.13 48.33 -3.28
CA ASP A 208 -42.40 48.92 -2.84
C ASP A 208 -42.23 50.32 -2.25
N SER A 209 -41.15 50.56 -1.51
CA SER A 209 -40.80 51.90 -1.03
C SER A 209 -40.53 52.86 -2.19
N ALA A 210 -39.81 52.40 -3.23
CA ALA A 210 -39.56 53.17 -4.44
C ALA A 210 -40.85 53.46 -5.21
N LYS A 211 -41.77 52.48 -5.34
CA LYS A 211 -43.10 52.71 -5.93
C LYS A 211 -43.89 53.77 -5.16
N LYS A 212 -43.90 53.71 -3.82
CA LYS A 212 -44.62 54.69 -2.99
C LYS A 212 -44.04 56.10 -3.13
N ARG A 213 -42.71 56.23 -3.07
CA ARG A 213 -42.02 57.52 -3.31
C ARG A 213 -42.31 58.07 -4.70
N SER A 214 -42.27 57.23 -5.73
CA SER A 214 -42.59 57.64 -7.10
C SER A 214 -44.03 58.16 -7.22
N ARG A 215 -45.02 57.50 -6.60
CA ARG A 215 -46.40 57.99 -6.57
C ARG A 215 -46.53 59.33 -5.85
N ASN A 216 -45.91 59.49 -4.68
CA ASN A 216 -45.95 60.73 -3.94
C ASN A 216 -45.32 61.88 -4.74
N MET A 217 -44.19 61.62 -5.41
CA MET A 217 -43.52 62.60 -6.26
C MET A 217 -44.40 62.98 -7.46
N LEU A 218 -45.04 62.00 -8.12
CA LEU A 218 -45.99 62.27 -9.20
C LEU A 218 -47.19 63.11 -8.73
N GLN A 219 -47.68 62.87 -7.51
CA GLN A 219 -48.75 63.67 -6.93
C GLN A 219 -48.29 65.10 -6.63
N ALA A 220 -47.13 65.27 -6.00
CA ALA A 220 -46.57 66.60 -5.73
C ALA A 220 -46.30 67.40 -7.02
N VAL A 221 -45.86 66.74 -8.09
CA VAL A 221 -45.70 67.36 -9.41
C VAL A 221 -47.05 67.81 -9.96
N ARG A 222 -48.12 67.00 -9.83
CA ARG A 222 -49.47 67.41 -10.23
C ARG A 222 -49.98 68.61 -9.42
N ASP A 223 -49.87 68.55 -8.10
CA ASP A 223 -50.32 69.63 -7.22
C ASP A 223 -49.55 70.95 -7.52
N SER A 224 -48.26 70.84 -7.84
CA SER A 224 -47.43 71.97 -8.28
C SER A 224 -47.89 72.52 -9.64
N GLN A 225 -48.19 71.65 -10.61
CA GLN A 225 -48.76 72.06 -11.90
C GLN A 225 -50.09 72.80 -11.74
N ASP A 226 -50.98 72.29 -10.90
CA ASP A 226 -52.28 72.94 -10.61
C ASP A 226 -52.08 74.30 -9.91
N SER A 227 -51.12 74.39 -8.99
CA SER A 227 -50.78 75.65 -8.31
C SER A 227 -50.21 76.69 -9.28
N ILE A 228 -49.35 76.27 -10.21
CA ILE A 228 -48.80 77.15 -11.26
C ILE A 228 -49.92 77.63 -12.19
N ALA A 229 -50.83 76.75 -12.61
CA ALA A 229 -51.99 77.14 -13.42
C ALA A 229 -52.89 78.14 -12.68
N GLY A 230 -53.07 77.98 -11.37
CA GLY A 230 -53.79 78.94 -10.53
C GLY A 230 -53.10 80.31 -10.43
N LEU A 231 -51.77 80.33 -10.28
CA LEU A 231 -50.98 81.57 -10.29
C LEU A 231 -51.04 82.28 -11.64
N GLU A 232 -50.97 81.53 -12.75
CA GLU A 232 -51.12 82.06 -14.10
C GLU A 232 -52.49 82.73 -14.28
N ALA A 233 -53.57 82.08 -13.84
CA ALA A 233 -54.91 82.65 -13.89
C ALA A 233 -55.04 83.95 -13.09
N LEU A 234 -54.43 84.02 -11.90
CA LEU A 234 -54.42 85.24 -11.06
C LEU A 234 -53.60 86.38 -11.70
N LEU A 235 -52.45 86.05 -12.31
CA LEU A 235 -51.61 87.02 -13.01
C LEU A 235 -52.32 87.61 -14.23
N ILE A 236 -53.05 86.79 -15.00
CA ILE A 236 -53.85 87.24 -16.15
C ILE A 236 -55.00 88.14 -15.69
N ALA A 237 -55.64 87.84 -14.55
CA ALA A 237 -56.80 88.59 -14.05
C ALA A 237 -56.48 90.02 -13.55
N GLN A 238 -55.22 90.35 -13.21
CA GLN A 238 -54.85 91.62 -12.56
C GLN A 238 -53.98 92.58 -13.38
N ASN A 239 -53.88 92.39 -14.71
CA ASN A 239 -52.96 93.14 -15.58
C ASN A 239 -53.30 94.64 -15.81
N GLY A 240 -54.02 95.30 -14.89
CA GLY A 240 -54.50 96.68 -15.02
C GLY A 240 -54.23 97.63 -13.85
N ASN A 241 -53.61 97.22 -12.73
CA ASN A 241 -53.47 98.11 -11.57
C ASN A 241 -52.07 98.05 -10.89
N PRO A 242 -51.25 99.12 -10.96
CA PRO A 242 -49.87 99.12 -10.50
C PRO A 242 -49.69 99.05 -8.97
N ALA A 243 -50.70 99.40 -8.17
CA ALA A 243 -50.63 99.33 -6.71
C ALA A 243 -50.71 97.89 -6.15
N GLY A 244 -51.52 97.03 -6.78
CA GLY A 244 -51.64 95.62 -6.36
C GLY A 244 -50.38 94.78 -6.65
N ARG A 245 -49.57 95.21 -7.61
CA ARG A 245 -48.36 94.49 -8.03
C ARG A 245 -47.28 94.42 -6.95
N LEU A 246 -47.20 95.42 -6.06
CA LEU A 246 -46.20 95.45 -4.98
C LEU A 246 -46.57 94.52 -3.83
N GLU A 247 -47.87 94.40 -3.55
CA GLU A 247 -48.41 93.49 -2.54
C GLU A 247 -48.34 92.04 -3.02
N MET A 248 -48.60 91.83 -4.32
CA MET A 248 -48.42 90.53 -4.97
C MET A 248 -46.95 90.06 -4.99
N MET A 249 -45.98 90.95 -5.27
CA MET A 249 -44.57 90.59 -5.21
C MET A 249 -44.10 90.24 -3.79
N ARG A 250 -44.75 90.78 -2.76
CA ARG A 250 -44.53 90.34 -1.37
C ARG A 250 -45.14 88.97 -1.12
N ASP A 251 -46.37 88.72 -1.55
CA ASP A 251 -47.01 87.41 -1.34
C ASP A 251 -46.27 86.28 -2.09
N ILE A 252 -45.88 86.52 -3.34
CA ILE A 252 -45.07 85.59 -4.13
C ILE A 252 -43.72 85.32 -3.45
N ARG A 253 -43.05 86.35 -2.92
CA ARG A 253 -41.79 86.17 -2.18
C ARG A 253 -42.00 85.32 -0.92
N THR A 254 -43.05 85.57 -0.16
CA THR A 254 -43.35 84.82 1.07
C THR A 254 -43.64 83.35 0.76
N ARG A 255 -44.35 83.06 -0.33
CA ARG A 255 -44.62 81.68 -0.78
C ARG A 255 -43.38 80.99 -1.36
N LEU A 256 -42.51 81.71 -2.05
CA LEU A 256 -41.21 81.20 -2.49
C LEU A 256 -40.31 80.87 -1.29
N ASP A 257 -40.28 81.72 -0.27
CA ASP A 257 -39.53 81.46 0.97
C ASP A 257 -40.06 80.18 1.67
N GLN A 258 -41.38 79.99 1.73
CA GLN A 258 -42.01 78.76 2.26
C GLN A 258 -41.69 77.50 1.42
N LEU A 259 -41.64 77.62 0.10
CA LEU A 259 -41.23 76.52 -0.78
C LEU A 259 -39.75 76.16 -0.59
N THR A 260 -38.89 77.16 -0.38
CA THR A 260 -37.45 76.98 -0.14
C THR A 260 -37.19 76.30 1.21
N GLU A 261 -37.95 76.66 2.25
CA GLU A 261 -37.93 75.97 3.55
C GLU A 261 -38.39 74.52 3.44
N ASN A 262 -39.46 74.24 2.70
CA ASN A 262 -39.95 72.88 2.52
C ASN A 262 -39.00 71.99 1.71
N LEU A 263 -38.26 72.56 0.74
CA LEU A 263 -37.21 71.85 -0.01
C LEU A 263 -36.00 71.52 0.88
N ASN A 264 -35.59 72.42 1.77
CA ASN A 264 -34.47 72.20 2.70
C ASN A 264 -34.78 71.20 3.83
N GLN A 265 -36.06 70.90 4.11
CA GLN A 265 -36.45 69.85 5.06
C GLN A 265 -36.42 68.43 4.47
N THR A 266 -36.02 68.27 3.20
CA THR A 266 -36.03 66.96 2.51
C THR A 266 -34.66 66.37 2.17
N GLY A 267 -33.62 66.62 2.98
CA GLY A 267 -32.40 65.80 2.93
C GLY A 267 -31.40 66.03 4.06
N PRO A 268 -30.59 65.02 4.41
CA PRO A 268 -30.97 63.67 4.85
C PRO A 268 -30.58 63.45 6.33
N ASP A 269 -31.46 62.82 7.12
CA ASP A 269 -31.02 62.05 8.28
C ASP A 269 -30.62 60.65 7.78
N GLU A 270 -29.33 60.47 7.50
CA GLU A 270 -28.59 59.20 7.57
C GLU A 270 -27.13 59.48 7.97
#